data_AF-A0A1G6QTN6-F1
#
_entry.id   AF-A0A1G6QTN6-F1
#
_cell.length_a   1.000
_cell.length_b   1.000
_cell.length_c   1.000
_cell.angle_alpha   90.00
_cell.angle_beta   90.00
_cell.angle_gamma   90.00
#
_symmetry.space_group_name_H-M   'P 1'
#
loop_
_entity.id
_entity.type
_entity.pdbx_description
1 polymer ?
#
loop_
_entity_poly.entity_id
_entity_poly.type
_entity_poly.pdbx_seq_one_letter_code
_entity_poly.pdbx_strand_id
1 'polypeptide(L)' 'MKAIEQIVAGYVSLKDRQALEKLRHHRQQLLDDVQMHTIPGFKPSIVSDILREEIEVIEGALARVDADRSLS' A
#
# COMPACT_ATOMS: atom_id res chain seq x y z
N MET A 1 -15.76 3.97 -3.55
CA MET A 1 -14.65 4.69 -2.88
C MET A 1 -13.70 3.64 -2.32
N LYS A 2 -12.43 3.63 -2.74
CA LYS A 2 -11.40 2.81 -2.08
C LYS A 2 -10.71 3.68 -1.05
N ALA A 3 -10.92 3.39 0.24
CA ALA A 3 -10.42 4.22 1.34
C ALA A 3 -8.88 4.41 1.28
N ILE A 4 -8.16 3.39 0.79
CA ILE A 4 -6.71 3.44 0.62
C ILE A 4 -6.25 4.57 -0.30
N GLU A 5 -6.97 4.83 -1.40
CA GLU A 5 -6.60 5.84 -2.38
C GLU A 5 -6.69 7.25 -1.76
N GLN A 6 -7.67 7.49 -0.89
CA GLN A 6 -7.81 8.76 -0.19
C GLN A 6 -6.71 8.97 0.86
N ILE A 7 -6.36 7.91 1.60
CA ILE A 7 -5.26 7.94 2.57
C ILE A 7 -3.94 8.25 1.84
N VAL A 8 -3.68 7.54 0.75
CA VAL A 8 -2.48 7.74 -0.09
C VAL A 8 -2.45 9.14 -0.68
N ALA A 9 -3.56 9.64 -1.22
CA ALA A 9 -3.65 11.00 -1.73
C ALA A 9 -3.34 12.06 -0.65
N GLY A 10 -3.80 11.82 0.59
CA GLY A 10 -3.46 12.65 1.75
C GLY A 10 -1.94 12.73 1.97
N TYR A 11 -1.25 11.60 2.04
CA TYR A 11 0.20 11.58 2.25
C TYR A 11 0.99 12.17 1.07
N VAL A 12 0.54 11.96 -0.17
CA VAL A 12 1.13 12.61 -1.36
C VAL A 12 1.01 14.13 -1.26
N SER A 13 -0.17 14.65 -0.88
CA SER A 13 -0.38 16.09 -0.73
C SER A 13 0.52 16.72 0.35
N LEU A 14 0.84 15.95 1.40
CA LEU A 14 1.75 16.34 2.48
C LEU A 14 3.23 16.09 2.14
N LYS A 15 3.54 15.52 0.96
CA LYS A 15 4.88 15.03 0.56
C LYS A 15 5.52 14.12 1.61
N ASP A 16 4.71 13.39 2.37
CA ASP A 16 5.16 12.51 3.45
C ASP A 16 5.54 11.13 2.90
N ARG A 17 6.73 11.08 2.30
CA ARG A 17 7.32 9.84 1.77
C ARG A 17 7.48 8.77 2.84
N GLN A 18 7.87 9.16 4.06
CA GLN A 18 8.13 8.22 5.14
C GLN A 18 6.84 7.54 5.60
N ALA A 19 5.72 8.27 5.67
CA ALA A 19 4.42 7.69 5.97
C ALA A 19 3.97 6.71 4.88
N LEU A 20 4.19 7.03 3.59
CA LEU A 20 3.91 6.12 2.49
C LEU A 20 4.74 4.83 2.55
N GLU A 21 6.03 4.92 2.90
CA GLU A 21 6.89 3.74 3.08
C GLU A 21 6.43 2.86 4.24
N LYS A 22 6.07 3.46 5.38
CA LYS A 22 5.50 2.73 6.52
C LYS A 22 4.20 2.03 6.14
N LEU A 23 3.33 2.71 5.39
CA LEU A 23 2.07 2.15 4.92
C LEU A 23 2.32 0.96 3.96
N ARG A 24 3.24 1.09 3.01
CA ARG A 24 3.66 0.01 2.11
C ARG A 24 4.17 -1.20 2.89
N HIS A 25 5.09 -0.98 3.82
CA HIS A 25 5.68 -2.04 4.62
C HIS A 25 4.61 -2.79 5.42
N HIS A 26 3.69 -2.06 6.04
CA HIS A 26 2.59 -2.66 6.79
C HIS A 26 1.70 -3.55 5.90
N ARG A 27 1.37 -3.11 4.66
CA ARG A 27 0.56 -3.91 3.73
C ARG A 27 1.30 -5.13 3.21
N GLN A 28 2.63 -5.05 3.03
CA GLN A 28 3.46 -6.20 2.68
C GLN A 28 3.50 -7.24 3.80
N GLN A 29 3.68 -6.81 5.05
CA GLN A 29 3.65 -7.72 6.20
C GLN A 29 2.30 -8.44 6.31
N LEU A 30 1.19 -7.72 6.13
CA LEU A 30 -0.15 -8.30 6.10
C LEU A 30 -0.33 -9.32 4.96
N LEU A 31 0.24 -9.05 3.79
CA LEU A 31 0.17 -9.97 2.65
C LEU A 31 0.95 -11.26 2.95
N ASP A 32 2.14 -11.14 3.52
CA ASP A 32 2.97 -12.28 3.90
C ASP A 32 2.26 -13.13 4.98
N ASP A 33 1.67 -12.48 5.99
CA ASP A 33 0.90 -13.15 7.04
C ASP A 33 -0.30 -13.92 6.46
N VAL A 34 -1.06 -13.30 5.54
CA VAL A 34 -2.21 -13.93 4.87
C VAL A 34 -1.78 -15.11 4.01
N GLN A 35 -0.61 -15.04 3.38
CA GLN A 35 -0.07 -16.15 2.57
C GLN A 35 0.47 -17.29 3.43
N MET A 36 1.07 -16.99 4.59
CA MET A 36 1.58 -18.00 5.52
C MET A 36 0.47 -18.73 6.27
N HIS A 37 -0.65 -18.06 6.57
CA HIS A 37 -1.74 -18.64 7.35
C HIS A 37 -2.89 -19.14 6.46
N THR A 38 -2.86 -20.45 6.15
CA THR A 38 -4.03 -21.12 5.54
C THR A 38 -5.05 -21.46 6.63
N ILE A 39 -6.10 -20.66 6.74
CA ILE A 39 -7.22 -20.90 7.67
C ILE A 39 -8.33 -21.67 6.92
N PRO A 40 -8.79 -22.85 7.42
CA PRO A 40 -9.90 -23.56 6.81
C PRO A 40 -11.16 -22.68 6.73
N GLY A 41 -11.75 -22.56 5.53
CA GLY A 41 -12.95 -21.75 5.28
C GLY A 41 -12.68 -20.25 5.01
N PHE A 42 -11.45 -19.78 5.18
CA PHE A 42 -11.02 -18.48 4.69
C PHE A 42 -10.60 -18.59 3.23
N LYS A 43 -10.81 -17.54 2.43
CA LYS A 43 -10.29 -17.41 1.06
C LYS A 43 -9.13 -16.42 1.07
N PRO A 44 -7.88 -16.86 1.31
CA PRO A 44 -6.72 -15.97 1.42
C PRO A 44 -6.44 -15.24 0.10
N SER A 45 -6.85 -15.83 -1.02
CA SER A 45 -6.69 -15.26 -2.36
C SER A 45 -7.37 -13.89 -2.50
N ILE A 46 -8.61 -13.74 -2.03
CA ILE A 46 -9.34 -12.46 -2.15
C ILE A 46 -8.61 -11.36 -1.37
N VAL A 47 -8.18 -11.67 -0.15
CA VAL A 47 -7.46 -10.70 0.69
C VAL A 47 -6.08 -10.39 0.13
N SER A 48 -5.39 -11.39 -0.43
CA SER A 48 -4.10 -11.20 -1.10
C SER A 48 -4.21 -10.28 -2.32
N ASP A 49 -5.25 -10.44 -3.13
CA ASP A 49 -5.47 -9.63 -4.32
C ASP A 49 -5.78 -8.17 -3.96
N ILE A 50 -6.60 -7.96 -2.92
CA ILE A 50 -6.84 -6.61 -2.38
C ILE A 50 -5.54 -5.98 -1.88
N LEU A 51 -4.76 -6.70 -1.08
CA LEU A 51 -3.50 -6.18 -0.53
C LEU A 51 -2.48 -5.87 -1.63
N ARG A 52 -2.39 -6.68 -2.69
CA ARG A 52 -1.54 -6.39 -3.85
C ARG A 52 -1.95 -5.10 -4.56
N GLU A 53 -3.24 -4.92 -4.80
CA GLU A 53 -3.76 -3.69 -5.41
C GLU A 53 -3.46 -2.46 -4.54
N GLU A 54 -3.64 -2.58 -3.21
CA GLU A 54 -3.28 -1.51 -2.27
C GLU A 54 -1.79 -1.18 -2.31
N ILE A 55 -0.91 -2.18 -2.37
CA ILE A 55 0.54 -1.99 -2.47
C ILE A 55 0.90 -1.27 -3.77
N GLU A 56 0.31 -1.65 -4.91
CA GLU A 56 0.55 -0.99 -6.20
C GLU A 56 0.17 0.50 -6.17
N VAL A 57 -0.96 0.84 -5.55
CA VAL A 57 -1.38 2.24 -5.37
C VAL A 57 -0.36 3.02 -4.54
N ILE A 58 0.16 2.43 -3.46
CA ILE A 58 1.16 3.08 -2.60
C ILE A 58 2.50 3.24 -3.32
N GLU A 59 2.95 2.24 -4.08
CA GLU A 59 4.19 2.30 -4.85
C GLU A 59 4.11 3.37 -5.95
N GLY A 60 2.99 3.47 -6.65
CA GLY A 60 2.76 4.54 -7.63
C GLY A 60 2.78 5.93 -7.00
N ALA A 61 2.28 6.07 -5.77
CA ALA A 61 2.33 7.32 -5.02
C ALA A 61 3.75 7.68 -4.55
N LEU A 62 4.52 6.70 -4.08
CA LEU A 62 5.93 6.89 -3.71
C LEU A 62 6.75 7.39 -4.91
N ALA A 63 6.58 6.76 -6.08
CA ALA A 63 7.27 7.18 -7.30
C ALA A 63 6.94 8.64 -7.69
N ARG A 64 5.69 9.07 -7.52
CA ARG A 64 5.27 10.46 -7.76
C ARG A 64 5.93 11.44 -6.79
N VAL A 65 5.97 11.10 -5.50
CA VAL A 65 6.61 11.94 -4.47
C VAL A 65 8.13 12.03 -4.71
N ASP A 66 8.77 10.94 -5.11
CA ASP A 66 10.20 10.92 -5.44
C ASP A 66 10.54 11.71 -6.71
N ALA A 67 9.68 11.63 -7.73
CA ALA A 67 9.81 12.45 -8.94
C ALA A 67 9.67 13.95 -8.65
N ASP A 68 8.69 14.34 -7.83
CA ASP A 68 8.48 15.73 -7.43
C ASP A 68 9.64 16.29 -6.60
N ARG A 69 10.24 15.47 -5.73
CA ARG A 69 11.46 15.82 -4.98
C ARG A 69 12.67 15.99 -5.89
N SER A 70 12.81 15.17 -6.93
CA SER A 70 13.96 15.21 -7.85
C SER A 70 13.93 16.40 -8.82
N LEU A 71 12.78 17.07 -8.94
CA LEU A 71 12.57 18.28 -9.75
C LEU A 71 12.63 19.58 -8.93
N SER A 72 12.79 19.50 -7.61
CA SER A 72 12.84 20.62 -6.65
C SER A 72 14.26 20.90 -6.19
#